data_AF-X1SF02-F1
#
_entry.id   AF-X1SF02-F1
#
_cell.length_a   1.000
_cell.length_b   1.000
_cell.length_c   1.000
_cell.angle_alpha   90.00
_cell.angle_beta   90.00
_cell.angle_gamma   90.00
#
_symmetry.space_group_name_H-M   'P 1'
#
loop_
_entity.id
_entity.type
_entity.pdbx_description
1 polymer ?
#
loop_
_entity_poly.entity_id
_entity_poly.type
_entity_poly.pdbx_seq_one_letter_code
_entity_poly.pdbx_strand_id
1 'polypeptide(L)'
;MKYLALELPSPVRNLLIKQDLDFQTRQRELFRLRAKLGPEVVPAVFQPIIEPEGGELLAIFIAPGENHLVFRDEIAPTKLWDEWYRAYRIWSLGRSADIESIEITEAEVIYPWNYSFVNLYESGLHHRGRQAWTGVLYSNTWNHMLNNKPQYPILLRDGYRRMEPEIYYGDRDAAEEYAR
;
A
#
# COMPACT_ATOMS: atom_id res chain seq x y z
N MET A 1 -12.39 -12.67 -19.29
CA MET A 1 -11.59 -11.62 -19.94
C MET A 1 -10.15 -11.83 -19.47
N LYS A 2 -9.30 -12.44 -20.29
CA LYS A 2 -7.90 -12.74 -19.93
C LYS A 2 -7.11 -11.43 -19.85
N TYR A 3 -6.45 -11.22 -18.72
CA TYR A 3 -5.85 -9.98 -18.26
C TYR A 3 -4.89 -9.36 -19.27
N LEU A 4 -5.10 -8.07 -19.51
CA LEU A 4 -4.33 -7.16 -20.35
C LEU A 4 -3.06 -6.66 -19.64
N ALA A 5 -2.42 -7.49 -18.81
CA ALA A 5 -1.04 -7.22 -18.41
C ALA A 5 -0.17 -7.63 -19.60
N LEU A 6 -0.07 -6.69 -20.53
CA LEU A 6 0.79 -6.74 -21.70
C LEU A 6 2.16 -7.31 -21.32
N GLU A 7 2.68 -8.20 -22.17
CA GLU A 7 4.11 -8.43 -22.37
C GLU A 7 4.76 -7.11 -22.84
N LEU A 8 4.74 -6.08 -21.99
CA LEU A 8 5.32 -4.80 -22.31
C LEU A 8 6.79 -5.04 -22.64
N PRO A 9 7.30 -4.48 -23.77
CA PRO A 9 8.70 -4.59 -24.10
C PRO A 9 9.56 -4.17 -22.91
N SER A 10 10.66 -4.88 -22.69
CA SER A 10 11.61 -4.65 -21.58
C SER A 10 11.83 -3.17 -21.22
N PRO A 11 12.09 -2.23 -22.17
CA PRO A 11 12.31 -0.83 -21.80
C PRO A 11 11.09 -0.14 -21.15
N VAL A 12 9.86 -0.45 -21.60
CA VAL A 12 8.63 0.16 -21.07
C VAL A 12 8.29 -0.43 -19.71
N ARG A 13 8.39 -1.76 -19.58
CA ARG A 13 8.18 -2.46 -18.31
C ARG A 13 9.15 -1.98 -17.23
N ASN A 14 10.44 -1.89 -17.55
CA ASN A 14 11.46 -1.47 -16.60
C ASN A 14 11.27 -0.01 -16.16
N LEU A 15 10.77 0.84 -17.06
CA LEU A 15 10.46 2.24 -16.73
C LEU A 15 9.31 2.34 -15.72
N LEU A 16 8.23 1.56 -15.90
CA LEU A 16 7.10 1.54 -14.98
C LEU A 16 7.51 1.02 -13.60
N ILE A 17 8.21 -0.11 -13.54
CA ILE A 17 8.74 -0.65 -12.27
C ILE A 17 9.62 0.38 -11.56
N LYS A 18 10.48 1.08 -12.30
CA LYS A 18 11.30 2.14 -11.73
C LYS A 18 10.47 3.29 -11.17
N GLN A 19 9.40 3.69 -11.84
CA GLN A 19 8.51 4.76 -11.35
C GLN A 19 7.81 4.37 -10.05
N ASP A 20 7.29 3.14 -9.96
CA ASP A 20 6.63 2.66 -8.74
C ASP A 20 7.59 2.62 -7.55
N LEU A 21 8.83 2.16 -7.78
CA LEU A 21 9.88 2.13 -6.75
C LEU A 21 10.39 3.51 -6.36
N ASP A 22 10.43 4.44 -7.31
CA ASP A 22 10.70 5.85 -7.05
C ASP A 22 9.65 6.41 -6.07
N PHE A 23 8.37 6.02 -6.20
CA PHE A 23 7.33 6.43 -5.26
C PHE A 23 7.52 5.80 -3.88
N GLN A 24 7.78 4.51 -3.78
CA GLN A 24 8.07 3.87 -2.48
C GLN A 24 9.28 4.51 -1.78
N THR A 25 10.34 4.80 -2.54
CA THR A 25 11.55 5.47 -2.00
C THR A 25 11.23 6.88 -1.53
N ARG A 26 10.49 7.67 -2.32
CA ARG A 26 10.09 9.03 -1.94
C ARG A 26 9.16 9.05 -0.73
N GLN A 27 8.26 8.08 -0.63
CA GLN A 27 7.38 7.94 0.53
C GLN A 27 8.21 7.62 1.77
N ARG A 28 9.14 6.67 1.68
CA ARG A 28 10.07 6.36 2.78
C ARG A 28 10.83 7.61 3.23
N GLU A 29 11.49 8.33 2.33
CA GLU A 29 12.24 9.54 2.69
C GLU A 29 11.36 10.65 3.26
N LEU A 30 10.14 10.84 2.72
CA LEU A 30 9.18 11.79 3.26
C LEU A 30 8.91 11.52 4.74
N PHE A 31 8.56 10.27 5.09
CA PHE A 31 8.24 9.93 6.45
C PHE A 31 9.47 9.92 7.35
N ARG A 32 10.66 9.52 6.87
CA ARG A 32 11.89 9.61 7.68
C ARG A 32 12.25 11.04 8.08
N LEU A 33 12.09 12.00 7.17
CA LEU A 33 12.54 13.39 7.36
C LEU A 33 11.49 14.29 8.03
N ARG A 34 10.22 13.90 7.97
CA ARG A 34 9.10 14.63 8.55
C ARG A 34 9.17 14.65 10.08
N ALA A 35 8.67 15.74 10.67
CA ALA A 35 8.41 15.82 12.11
C ALA A 35 7.30 14.85 12.56
N LYS A 36 7.53 14.16 13.68
CA LYS A 36 6.58 13.22 14.29
C LYS A 36 5.62 13.98 15.19
N LEU A 37 4.52 14.44 14.60
CA LEU A 37 3.50 15.26 15.25
C LEU A 37 2.12 14.77 14.85
N GLY A 38 1.19 14.77 15.80
CA GLY A 38 -0.19 14.35 15.58
C GLY A 38 -0.59 13.17 16.48
N PRO A 39 -1.79 12.63 16.26
CA PRO A 39 -2.31 11.56 17.09
C PRO A 39 -1.67 10.22 16.75
N GLU A 40 -1.55 9.35 17.76
CA GLU A 40 -1.17 7.94 17.59
C GLU A 40 -2.44 7.09 17.64
N VAL A 41 -2.88 6.59 16.48
CA VAL A 41 -4.19 5.92 16.36
C VAL A 41 -4.09 4.59 15.63
N VAL A 42 -4.89 3.63 16.09
CA VAL A 42 -5.02 2.32 15.45
C VAL A 42 -6.24 2.35 14.51
N PRO A 43 -6.08 2.35 13.18
CA PRO A 43 -7.18 2.21 12.24
C PRO A 43 -7.75 0.80 12.26
N ALA A 44 -9.06 0.68 12.01
CA ALA A 44 -9.59 -0.54 11.43
C ALA A 44 -9.20 -0.58 9.94
N VAL A 45 -8.59 -1.67 9.49
CA VAL A 45 -8.20 -1.84 8.09
C VAL A 45 -8.99 -2.96 7.44
N PHE A 46 -9.43 -2.73 6.21
CA PHE A 46 -10.19 -3.69 5.41
C PHE A 46 -9.44 -3.99 4.12
N GLN A 47 -9.34 -5.27 3.77
CA GLN A 47 -8.78 -5.73 2.49
C GLN A 47 -9.85 -6.42 1.64
N PRO A 48 -9.75 -6.39 0.30
CA PRO A 48 -10.66 -7.11 -0.58
C PRO A 48 -10.62 -8.61 -0.25
N ILE A 49 -11.75 -9.31 -0.29
CA ILE A 49 -11.76 -10.78 -0.07
C ILE A 49 -11.00 -11.51 -1.19
N ILE A 50 -10.99 -10.92 -2.40
CA ILE A 50 -10.22 -11.42 -3.56
C ILE A 50 -8.71 -11.28 -3.41
N GLU A 51 -8.21 -10.50 -2.44
CA GLU A 51 -6.77 -10.36 -2.19
C GLU A 51 -6.19 -11.71 -1.72
N PRO A 52 -5.19 -12.27 -2.42
CA PRO A 52 -4.54 -13.52 -2.01
C PRO A 52 -3.87 -13.40 -0.65
N GLU A 53 -3.70 -14.52 0.05
CA GLU A 53 -2.96 -14.59 1.34
C GLU A 53 -1.54 -14.01 1.25
N GLY A 54 -0.95 -14.05 0.04
CA GLY A 54 0.34 -13.45 -0.28
C GLY A 54 0.41 -11.93 -0.11
N GLY A 55 -0.71 -11.21 -0.20
CA GLY A 55 -0.80 -9.75 -0.09
C GLY A 55 -1.46 -9.26 1.21
N GLU A 56 -1.52 -10.11 2.23
CA GLU A 56 -2.17 -9.75 3.50
C GLU A 56 -1.45 -8.64 4.26
N LEU A 57 -2.23 -7.77 4.88
CA LEU A 57 -1.75 -6.84 5.90
C LEU A 57 -1.27 -7.65 7.12
N LEU A 58 0.02 -7.51 7.45
CA LEU A 58 0.65 -8.21 8.57
C LEU A 58 0.70 -7.33 9.82
N ALA A 59 1.14 -6.09 9.66
CA ALA A 59 1.43 -5.22 10.78
C ALA A 59 1.07 -3.75 10.49
N ILE A 60 0.81 -3.00 11.55
CA ILE A 60 0.70 -1.54 11.52
C ILE A 60 1.68 -0.97 12.54
N PHE A 61 2.59 -0.13 12.05
CA PHE A 61 3.48 0.68 12.87
C PHE A 61 2.87 2.05 13.05
N ILE A 62 2.82 2.51 14.30
CA ILE A 62 2.18 3.75 14.71
C ILE A 62 3.25 4.68 15.29
N ALA A 63 3.32 5.88 14.75
CA ALA A 63 4.10 6.99 15.28
C ALA A 63 3.24 8.27 15.28
N PRO A 64 3.64 9.34 15.98
CA PRO A 64 2.83 10.55 16.07
C PRO A 64 2.43 11.14 14.71
N GLY A 65 1.14 11.06 14.43
CA GLY A 65 0.47 11.53 13.20
C GLY A 65 0.77 10.70 11.96
N GLU A 66 1.32 9.51 12.07
CA GLU A 66 1.64 8.68 10.91
C GLU A 66 1.47 7.19 11.23
N ASN A 67 0.98 6.46 10.24
CA ASN A 67 0.90 5.01 10.31
C ASN A 67 1.59 4.40 9.10
N HIS A 68 2.27 3.28 9.31
CA HIS A 68 2.91 2.49 8.26
C HIS A 68 2.32 1.08 8.26
N LEU A 69 1.58 0.76 7.20
CA LEU A 69 0.91 -0.51 6.99
C LEU A 69 1.87 -1.43 6.24
N VAL A 70 2.24 -2.55 6.85
CA VAL A 70 3.13 -3.55 6.24
C VAL A 70 2.31 -4.70 5.69
N PHE A 71 2.37 -4.88 4.38
CA PHE A 71 1.76 -5.98 3.65
C PHE A 71 2.81 -7.04 3.34
N ARG A 72 2.42 -8.31 3.40
CA ARG A 72 3.30 -9.46 3.19
C ARG A 72 4.06 -9.36 1.86
N ASP A 73 3.37 -8.93 0.82
CA ASP A 73 3.91 -8.70 -0.52
C ASP A 73 2.90 -7.88 -1.34
N GLU A 74 3.33 -7.31 -2.47
CA GLU A 74 2.47 -6.70 -3.50
C GLU A 74 2.39 -7.67 -4.70
N ILE A 75 1.21 -8.28 -4.87
CA ILE A 75 1.00 -9.40 -5.80
C ILE A 75 0.43 -8.90 -7.13
N ALA A 76 1.27 -8.82 -8.16
CA ALA A 76 0.83 -8.27 -9.43
C ALA A 76 -0.25 -9.14 -10.12
N PRO A 77 -1.15 -8.56 -10.94
CA PRO A 77 -2.26 -9.27 -11.59
C PRO A 77 -1.89 -10.49 -12.45
N THR A 78 -0.62 -10.62 -12.86
CA THR A 78 -0.14 -11.80 -13.57
C THR A 78 1.15 -12.34 -12.97
N LYS A 79 1.28 -13.66 -12.95
CA LYS A 79 2.44 -14.37 -12.38
C LYS A 79 3.78 -13.89 -12.94
N LEU A 80 3.87 -13.67 -14.25
CA LEU A 80 5.12 -13.25 -14.89
C LEU A 80 5.53 -11.83 -14.46
N TRP A 81 4.56 -10.90 -14.37
CA TRP A 81 4.84 -9.56 -13.86
C TRP A 81 5.20 -9.61 -12.37
N ASP A 82 4.45 -10.38 -11.58
CA ASP A 82 4.68 -10.56 -10.15
C ASP A 82 6.12 -11.04 -9.87
N GLU A 83 6.56 -12.11 -10.56
CA GLU A 83 7.91 -12.66 -10.40
C GLU A 83 9.01 -11.63 -10.71
N TRP A 84 8.88 -10.89 -11.82
CA TRP A 84 9.86 -9.87 -12.20
C TRP A 84 9.86 -8.68 -11.23
N TYR A 85 8.69 -8.22 -10.84
CA TYR A 85 8.55 -7.05 -10.00
C TYR A 85 8.99 -7.34 -8.56
N ARG A 86 8.64 -8.51 -8.01
CA ARG A 86 9.15 -9.00 -6.73
C ARG A 86 10.68 -9.07 -6.73
N ALA A 87 11.28 -9.65 -7.77
CA ALA A 87 12.74 -9.74 -7.87
C ALA A 87 13.40 -8.35 -7.86
N TYR A 88 12.79 -7.37 -8.53
CA TYR A 88 13.30 -6.00 -8.57
C TYR A 88 13.13 -5.28 -7.23
N ARG A 89 12.01 -5.47 -6.52
CA ARG A 89 11.78 -4.95 -5.15
C ARG A 89 12.82 -5.50 -4.18
N ILE A 90 13.06 -6.80 -4.18
CA ILE A 90 14.11 -7.43 -3.35
C ILE A 90 15.48 -6.84 -3.67
N TRP A 91 15.83 -6.72 -4.95
CA TRP A 91 17.12 -6.17 -5.35
C TRP A 91 17.29 -4.69 -4.96
N SER A 92 16.24 -3.88 -5.07
CA SER A 92 16.31 -2.41 -4.87
C SER A 92 16.11 -2.00 -3.40
N LEU A 93 15.20 -2.67 -2.70
CA LEU A 93 14.75 -2.32 -1.36
C LEU A 93 15.24 -3.29 -0.28
N GLY A 94 15.72 -4.48 -0.68
CA GLY A 94 16.11 -5.54 0.24
C GLY A 94 14.94 -6.36 0.79
N ARG A 95 13.72 -6.13 0.31
CA ARG A 95 12.49 -6.81 0.76
C ARG A 95 11.49 -7.02 -0.37
N SER A 96 10.57 -7.96 -0.17
CA SER A 96 9.38 -8.13 -1.00
C SER A 96 8.11 -7.63 -0.32
N ALA A 97 8.08 -7.47 1.00
CA ALA A 97 6.95 -6.84 1.66
C ALA A 97 6.70 -5.44 1.08
N ASP A 98 5.44 -5.04 0.99
CA ASP A 98 5.05 -3.69 0.62
C ASP A 98 4.72 -2.89 1.88
N ILE A 99 5.01 -1.59 1.86
CA ILE A 99 4.77 -0.75 3.03
C ILE A 99 4.16 0.57 2.61
N GLU A 100 2.91 0.78 3.00
CA GLU A 100 2.17 1.99 2.72
C GLU A 100 2.08 2.91 3.93
N SER A 101 2.52 4.14 3.75
CA SER A 101 2.55 5.15 4.81
C SER A 101 1.49 6.20 4.59
N ILE A 102 0.81 6.57 5.68
CA ILE A 102 -0.20 7.61 5.69
C ILE A 102 0.12 8.64 6.76
N GLU A 103 -0.36 9.85 6.53
CA GLU A 103 -0.38 10.91 7.52
C GLU A 103 -1.77 11.03 8.12
N ILE A 104 -1.84 11.17 9.43
CA ILE A 104 -3.08 11.32 10.19
C ILE A 104 -2.99 12.59 11.01
N THR A 105 -4.03 13.39 10.91
CA THR A 105 -4.30 14.55 11.75
C THR A 105 -5.58 14.29 12.55
N GLU A 106 -5.99 15.22 13.40
CA GLU A 106 -7.27 15.09 14.12
C GLU A 106 -8.48 15.04 13.19
N ALA A 107 -8.39 15.64 11.99
CA ALA A 107 -9.52 15.82 11.08
C ALA A 107 -9.41 15.03 9.77
N GLU A 108 -8.19 14.76 9.31
CA GLU A 108 -7.92 14.21 7.98
C GLU A 108 -6.87 13.11 8.01
N VAL A 109 -6.96 12.22 7.03
CA VAL A 109 -5.86 11.36 6.59
C VAL A 109 -5.36 11.84 5.23
N ILE A 110 -4.05 11.87 5.07
CA ILE A 110 -3.37 12.27 3.85
C ILE A 110 -2.58 11.05 3.33
N TYR A 111 -2.64 10.85 2.03
CA TYR A 111 -2.12 9.68 1.31
C TYR A 111 -1.00 10.10 0.37
N PRO A 112 0.28 10.03 0.77
CA PRO A 112 1.39 10.36 -0.09
C PRO A 112 1.65 9.24 -1.10
N TRP A 113 1.13 9.44 -2.32
CA TRP A 113 1.25 8.55 -3.48
C TRP A 113 0.54 7.20 -3.38
N ASN A 114 -0.23 6.97 -2.32
CA ASN A 114 -0.97 5.73 -2.14
C ASN A 114 -2.48 5.91 -2.06
N TYR A 115 -3.02 6.95 -2.69
CA TYR A 115 -4.46 7.20 -2.71
C TYR A 115 -5.16 6.40 -3.80
N SER A 116 -6.18 5.61 -3.41
CA SER A 116 -7.09 4.94 -4.35
C SER A 116 -8.28 5.84 -4.68
N PHE A 117 -8.22 6.51 -5.84
CA PHE A 117 -9.28 7.42 -6.29
C PHE A 117 -10.56 6.66 -6.69
N VAL A 118 -10.58 6.08 -7.89
CA VAL A 118 -11.64 5.19 -8.40
C VAL A 118 -10.93 4.04 -9.10
N ASN A 119 -10.17 3.26 -8.33
CA ASN A 119 -9.40 2.16 -8.91
C ASN A 119 -10.24 0.88 -8.93
N LEU A 120 -10.17 0.20 -10.07
CA LEU A 120 -10.39 -1.25 -10.12
C LEU A 120 -9.23 -1.91 -9.39
N TYR A 121 -9.49 -3.07 -8.77
CA TYR A 121 -8.46 -3.80 -8.04
C TYR A 121 -7.17 -3.99 -8.84
N GLU A 122 -7.29 -4.20 -10.16
CA GLU A 122 -6.18 -4.42 -11.09
C GLU A 122 -5.34 -3.17 -11.43
N SER A 123 -5.73 -1.99 -10.96
CA SER A 123 -5.00 -0.75 -11.25
C SER A 123 -3.81 -0.54 -10.31
N GLY A 124 -2.67 -0.13 -10.86
CA GLY A 124 -1.45 0.22 -10.12
C GLY A 124 -1.12 1.72 -10.10
N LEU A 125 -2.10 2.59 -10.38
CA LEU A 125 -1.84 4.03 -10.49
C LEU A 125 -1.69 4.69 -9.12
N HIS A 126 -0.50 5.26 -8.88
CA HIS A 126 -0.16 6.02 -7.69
C HIS A 126 -0.71 7.45 -7.75
N HIS A 127 -1.56 7.81 -6.78
CA HIS A 127 -2.12 9.16 -6.64
C HIS A 127 -1.87 9.71 -5.24
N ARG A 128 -1.86 11.04 -5.11
CA ARG A 128 -1.94 11.73 -3.81
C ARG A 128 -3.39 12.06 -3.50
N GLY A 129 -3.77 12.01 -2.23
CA GLY A 129 -5.12 12.35 -1.79
C GLY A 129 -5.19 12.75 -0.34
N ARG A 130 -6.37 13.27 0.05
CA ARG A 130 -6.73 13.54 1.44
C ARG A 130 -8.21 13.26 1.65
N GLN A 131 -8.58 12.75 2.80
CA GLN A 131 -9.97 12.47 3.17
C GLN A 131 -10.18 12.75 4.65
N ALA A 132 -11.42 13.07 5.04
CA ALA A 132 -11.77 13.20 6.45
C ALA A 132 -11.44 11.90 7.20
N TRP A 133 -10.85 12.00 8.39
CA TRP A 133 -10.49 10.86 9.21
C TRP A 133 -11.74 10.18 9.75
N THR A 134 -11.86 8.87 9.51
CA THR A 134 -13.03 8.07 9.93
C THR A 134 -12.67 6.94 10.89
N GLY A 135 -11.38 6.75 11.19
CA GLY A 135 -10.89 5.58 11.92
C GLY A 135 -10.78 4.31 11.07
N VAL A 136 -11.13 4.37 9.79
CA VAL A 136 -11.19 3.21 8.90
C VAL A 136 -10.37 3.45 7.64
N LEU A 137 -9.62 2.43 7.22
CA LEU A 137 -8.89 2.38 5.96
C LEU A 137 -9.33 1.17 5.14
N TYR A 138 -9.38 1.33 3.82
CA TYR A 138 -9.57 0.24 2.86
C TYR A 138 -8.36 0.19 1.93
N SER A 139 -7.76 -0.99 1.78
CA SER A 139 -6.87 -1.31 0.67
C SER A 139 -7.71 -1.72 -0.53
N ASN A 140 -7.42 -1.17 -1.71
CA ASN A 140 -8.33 -1.24 -2.85
C ASN A 140 -7.70 -1.78 -4.14
N THR A 141 -6.40 -2.04 -4.15
CA THR A 141 -5.68 -2.51 -5.32
C THR A 141 -4.65 -3.56 -4.93
N TRP A 142 -4.15 -4.29 -5.92
CA TRP A 142 -3.08 -5.29 -5.74
C TRP A 142 -1.77 -4.69 -5.21
N ASN A 143 -1.56 -3.38 -5.43
CA ASN A 143 -0.48 -2.57 -4.85
C ASN A 143 -0.92 -1.74 -3.64
N HIS A 144 -1.97 -2.18 -2.95
CA HIS A 144 -2.45 -1.65 -1.67
C HIS A 144 -2.76 -0.15 -1.59
N MET A 145 -3.18 0.46 -2.69
CA MET A 145 -3.62 1.86 -2.67
C MET A 145 -4.83 2.01 -1.73
N LEU A 146 -4.76 3.01 -0.86
CA LEU A 146 -5.62 3.21 0.30
C LEU A 146 -6.69 4.30 0.09
N ASN A 147 -7.82 4.17 0.78
CA ASN A 147 -8.78 5.25 1.02
C ASN A 147 -9.56 4.99 2.34
N ASN A 148 -10.55 5.84 2.65
CA ASN A 148 -11.47 5.69 3.80
C ASN A 148 -12.86 5.14 3.42
N LYS A 149 -13.07 4.65 2.20
CA LYS A 149 -14.39 4.20 1.72
C LYS A 149 -14.29 2.94 0.87
N PRO A 150 -15.19 1.97 1.06
CA PRO A 150 -15.20 0.80 0.19
C PRO A 150 -15.46 1.21 -1.27
N GLN A 151 -14.80 0.53 -2.20
CA GLN A 151 -14.96 0.75 -3.64
C GLN A 151 -16.05 -0.19 -4.18
N TYR A 152 -17.01 0.37 -4.91
CA TYR A 152 -18.13 -0.39 -5.49
C TYR A 152 -17.69 -1.60 -6.32
N PRO A 153 -16.65 -1.54 -7.19
CA PRO A 153 -16.20 -2.70 -7.94
C PRO A 153 -15.76 -3.88 -7.07
N ILE A 154 -15.18 -3.64 -5.89
CA ILE A 154 -14.77 -4.70 -4.95
C ILE A 154 -15.99 -5.23 -4.19
N LEU A 155 -16.92 -4.36 -3.79
CA LEU A 155 -18.17 -4.78 -3.17
C LEU A 155 -18.99 -5.74 -4.04
N LEU A 156 -18.90 -5.60 -5.37
CA LEU A 156 -19.54 -6.51 -6.33
C LEU A 156 -18.77 -7.82 -6.56
N ARG A 157 -17.51 -7.89 -6.11
CA ARG A 157 -16.61 -9.05 -6.22
C ARG A 157 -16.26 -9.57 -4.83
N ASP A 158 -17.29 -9.92 -4.06
CA ASP A 158 -17.20 -10.51 -2.73
C ASP A 158 -16.96 -9.54 -1.55
N GLY A 159 -16.56 -8.30 -1.82
CA GLY A 159 -16.44 -7.26 -0.79
C GLY A 159 -15.14 -7.32 -0.01
N TYR A 160 -15.20 -6.95 1.28
CA TYR A 160 -14.03 -6.74 2.12
C TYR A 160 -14.07 -7.59 3.38
N ARG A 161 -12.89 -7.99 3.84
CA ARG A 161 -12.64 -8.58 5.16
C ARG A 161 -11.96 -7.54 6.05
N ARG A 162 -12.34 -7.51 7.33
CA ARG A 162 -11.58 -6.77 8.34
C ARG A 162 -10.30 -7.52 8.64
N MET A 163 -9.19 -6.81 8.69
CA MET A 163 -7.89 -7.38 9.04
C MET A 163 -7.63 -7.22 10.53
N GLU A 164 -6.85 -8.15 11.09
CA GLU A 164 -6.40 -8.12 12.49
C GLU A 164 -4.85 -8.19 12.51
N PRO A 165 -4.18 -7.09 12.11
CA PRO A 165 -2.73 -7.05 12.03
C PRO A 165 -2.07 -6.92 13.41
N GLU A 166 -0.79 -7.26 13.47
CA GLU A 166 0.06 -6.95 14.62
C GLU A 166 0.20 -5.42 14.75
N ILE A 167 0.16 -4.91 15.97
CA ILE A 167 0.26 -3.47 16.23
C ILE A 167 1.56 -3.17 16.95
N TYR A 168 2.35 -2.28 16.37
CA TYR A 168 3.63 -1.81 16.90
C TYR A 168 3.65 -0.29 17.02
N TYR A 169 4.38 0.22 18.02
CA TYR A 169 4.71 1.63 18.12
C TYR A 169 6.12 1.84 17.59
N GLY A 170 6.24 2.62 16.52
CA GLY A 170 7.46 2.80 15.76
C GLY A 170 7.21 3.57 14.47
N ASP A 171 8.26 4.20 13.96
CA ASP A 171 8.20 5.00 12.74
C ASP A 171 8.48 4.15 11.49
N ARG A 172 8.66 4.84 10.36
CA ARG A 172 8.94 4.20 9.07
C ARG A 172 10.16 3.27 9.11
N ASP A 173 11.19 3.57 9.91
CA ASP A 173 12.40 2.74 9.93
C ASP A 173 12.15 1.42 10.66
N ALA A 174 11.33 1.42 11.71
CA ALA A 174 10.90 0.20 12.37
C ALA A 174 10.06 -0.70 11.44
N ALA A 175 9.18 -0.10 10.63
CA ALA A 175 8.40 -0.84 9.63
C ALA A 175 9.29 -1.44 8.53
N GLU A 176 10.31 -0.71 8.07
CA GLU A 176 11.29 -1.21 7.10
C GLU A 176 12.13 -2.36 7.64
N GLU A 177 12.49 -2.34 8.93
CA GLU A 177 13.23 -3.42 9.57
C GLU A 177 12.38 -4.69 9.72
N TYR A 178 11.11 -4.55 10.13
CA TYR A 178 10.17 -5.67 10.21
C TYR A 178 9.94 -6.35 8.85
N ALA A 179 10.00 -5.57 7.77
CA ALA A 179 9.68 -6.02 6.43
C ALA A 179 10.83 -6.76 5.71
N ARG A 180 12.03 -6.83 6.30
CA ARG A 180 13.21 -7.52 5.77
C ARG A 180 13.19 -9.02 6.08
#